data_AF-A0A7C6TLT4-F1
#
_entry.id   AF-A0A7C6TLT4-F1
#
_cell.length_a   1.000
_cell.length_b   1.000
_cell.length_c   1.000
_cell.angle_alpha   90.00
_cell.angle_beta   90.00
_cell.angle_gamma   90.00
#
_symmetry.space_group_name_H-M   'P 1'
#
loop_
_entity.id
_entity.type
_entity.pdbx_description
1 polymer ?
#
loop_
_entity_poly.entity_id
_entity_poly.type
_entity_poly.pdbx_seq_one_letter_code
_entity_poly.pdbx_strand_id
1 'polypeptide(L)'
;MSTSEYDSYRPPEPEGGRRKRRRGGRGGPSGPDGSGGRRGGRGGNGRGGGWKNRGADGNREMPMVEDVEFTSYYGRPIVKAPPWGDEIGTYLFLGGLAGGSSLLGFGAQLTDRPGMRIASRMTAIAATGIGGAALVADLGRPERFLNMMRVVKVSSPMSLGTWILSGFGVGSGVTFAIELDRITGEKLLPLGPLRKVLHGMETPAAIESAFFATPLAAYTAVLLGATAVPTWNAAGRNGLPYV
;
A
#
# COMPACT_ATOMS: atom_id res chain seq x y z
N MET A 1 -30.28 24.72 13.23
CA MET A 1 -29.38 24.17 12.20
C MET A 1 -27.99 24.11 12.80
N SER A 2 -27.53 22.92 13.19
CA SER A 2 -26.22 22.72 13.83
C SER A 2 -25.12 22.74 12.77
N THR A 3 -24.20 23.69 12.87
CA THR A 3 -23.02 23.84 12.01
C THR A 3 -21.93 22.87 12.46
N SER A 4 -22.03 21.61 12.06
CA SER A 4 -20.98 20.60 12.28
C SER A 4 -20.15 20.47 11.00
N GLU A 5 -18.81 20.55 11.10
CA GLU A 5 -17.88 20.38 9.96
C GLU A 5 -18.06 19.04 9.23
N TYR A 6 -18.65 18.05 9.90
CA TYR A 6 -18.88 16.72 9.35
C TYR A 6 -20.01 16.63 8.31
N ASP A 7 -20.87 17.66 8.18
CA ASP A 7 -21.93 17.69 7.16
C ASP A 7 -21.38 17.77 5.73
N SER A 8 -20.12 18.18 5.57
CA SER A 8 -19.41 18.26 4.29
C SER A 8 -19.09 16.89 3.65
N TYR A 9 -19.17 15.81 4.42
CA TYR A 9 -18.94 14.44 3.94
C TYR A 9 -20.20 13.77 3.37
N ARG A 10 -21.35 14.45 3.45
CA ARG A 10 -22.61 13.91 2.93
C ARG A 10 -22.62 14.07 1.41
N PRO A 11 -22.78 12.97 0.63
CA PRO A 11 -22.94 13.11 -0.80
C PRO A 11 -24.16 14.00 -1.10
N PRO A 12 -24.08 14.93 -2.06
CA PRO A 12 -25.19 15.81 -2.39
C PRO A 12 -26.41 14.97 -2.78
N GLU A 13 -27.58 15.32 -2.22
CA GLU A 13 -28.84 14.75 -2.70
C GLU A 13 -28.97 15.08 -4.19
N PRO A 14 -29.28 14.09 -5.05
CA PRO A 14 -29.42 14.37 -6.47
C PRO A 14 -30.60 15.33 -6.68
N GLU A 15 -30.30 16.56 -7.10
CA GLU A 15 -31.28 17.54 -7.53
C GLU A 15 -31.98 17.02 -8.79
N GLY A 16 -33.18 16.47 -8.59
CA GLY A 16 -34.01 15.98 -9.66
C GLY A 16 -34.69 14.68 -9.26
N GLY A 17 -35.98 14.77 -8.93
CA GLY A 17 -36.86 13.63 -8.71
C GLY A 17 -36.62 12.54 -9.75
N ARG A 18 -36.39 11.31 -9.29
CA ARG A 18 -36.03 10.15 -10.10
C ARG A 18 -36.94 10.04 -11.32
N ARG A 19 -36.38 10.33 -12.50
CA ARG A 19 -37.02 10.07 -13.79
C ARG A 19 -37.49 8.61 -13.80
N LYS A 20 -38.81 8.43 -13.90
CA LYS A 20 -39.50 7.16 -14.13
C LYS A 20 -38.95 6.57 -15.44
N ARG A 21 -37.94 5.70 -15.37
CA ARG A 21 -37.44 4.99 -16.56
C ARG A 21 -38.56 4.07 -17.05
N ARG A 22 -39.23 4.54 -18.10
CA ARG A 22 -40.24 3.80 -18.85
C ARG A 22 -39.57 2.53 -19.40
N ARG A 23 -40.08 1.38 -18.94
CA ARG A 23 -39.69 0.03 -19.35
C ARG A 23 -39.66 -0.04 -20.87
N GLY A 24 -38.46 -0.06 -21.46
CA GLY A 24 -38.26 -0.31 -22.89
C GLY A 24 -38.55 -1.78 -23.16
N GLY A 25 -39.68 -2.06 -23.82
CA GLY A 25 -39.98 -3.37 -24.36
C GLY A 25 -38.97 -3.70 -25.46
N ARG A 26 -38.23 -4.80 -25.29
CA ARG A 26 -37.41 -5.38 -26.35
C ARG A 26 -38.31 -6.30 -27.16
N GLY A 27 -38.59 -5.89 -28.39
CA GLY A 27 -39.29 -6.71 -29.38
C GLY A 27 -38.46 -7.93 -29.77
N GLY A 28 -39.12 -9.08 -29.83
CA GLY A 28 -38.69 -10.27 -30.57
C GLY A 28 -39.65 -10.50 -31.75
N PRO A 29 -39.22 -11.15 -32.85
CA PRO A 29 -39.92 -11.08 -34.12
C PRO A 29 -41.20 -11.91 -34.13
N SER A 30 -42.20 -11.35 -34.81
CA SER A 30 -43.49 -11.91 -35.19
C SER A 30 -43.39 -13.15 -36.10
N GLY A 31 -44.09 -14.22 -35.73
CA GLY A 31 -44.57 -15.27 -36.64
C GLY A 31 -46.11 -15.29 -36.59
N PRO A 32 -46.81 -15.52 -37.72
CA PRO A 32 -48.27 -15.50 -37.74
C PRO A 32 -48.83 -16.87 -37.34
N ASP A 33 -50.01 -16.84 -36.73
CA ASP A 33 -51.10 -17.83 -36.82
C ASP A 33 -51.79 -18.06 -35.47
N GLY A 34 -53.13 -18.08 -35.48
CA GLY A 34 -53.91 -18.67 -34.40
C GLY A 34 -54.98 -17.76 -33.79
N SER A 35 -56.16 -17.85 -34.37
CA SER A 35 -57.45 -17.37 -33.88
C SER A 35 -57.83 -17.88 -32.47
N GLY A 36 -58.67 -17.10 -31.76
CA GLY A 36 -59.69 -17.67 -30.88
C GLY A 36 -59.78 -17.14 -29.44
N GLY A 37 -60.94 -16.58 -29.08
CA GLY A 37 -61.60 -16.88 -27.80
C GLY A 37 -61.40 -15.91 -26.63
N ARG A 38 -62.36 -14.99 -26.45
CA ARG A 38 -62.64 -14.31 -25.17
C ARG A 38 -63.53 -15.18 -24.27
N ARG A 39 -63.48 -14.87 -22.96
CA ARG A 39 -64.29 -15.35 -21.80
C ARG A 39 -63.69 -16.60 -21.17
N GLY A 40 -63.40 -16.66 -19.88
CA GLY A 40 -63.97 -16.00 -18.71
C GLY A 40 -64.20 -17.12 -17.69
N GLY A 41 -63.39 -17.20 -16.64
CA GLY A 41 -63.42 -18.34 -15.71
C GLY A 41 -62.71 -18.01 -14.40
N ARG A 42 -63.51 -17.67 -13.39
CA ARG A 42 -63.14 -17.40 -12.01
C ARG A 42 -62.99 -18.75 -11.30
N GLY A 43 -61.89 -18.99 -10.59
CA GLY A 43 -61.73 -20.19 -9.76
C GLY A 43 -60.34 -20.26 -9.15
N GLY A 44 -60.24 -19.95 -7.86
CA GLY A 44 -58.97 -19.94 -7.14
C GLY A 44 -58.38 -21.34 -6.97
N ASN A 45 -57.05 -21.39 -6.99
CA ASN A 45 -56.30 -22.36 -6.20
C ASN A 45 -54.92 -21.77 -5.89
N GLY A 46 -54.70 -21.47 -4.61
CA GLY A 46 -53.40 -21.02 -4.13
C GLY A 46 -52.40 -22.17 -4.14
N ARG A 47 -51.19 -21.92 -4.64
CA ARG A 47 -49.92 -22.57 -4.27
C ARG A 47 -48.75 -21.82 -4.92
N GLY A 48 -47.85 -21.28 -4.09
CA GLY A 48 -46.44 -21.10 -4.45
C GLY A 48 -45.98 -19.77 -5.06
N GLY A 49 -46.51 -18.62 -4.67
CA GLY A 49 -45.95 -17.30 -5.06
C GLY A 49 -44.96 -16.79 -4.01
N GLY A 50 -43.67 -16.86 -4.33
CA GLY A 50 -42.54 -16.63 -3.44
C GLY A 50 -42.52 -15.32 -2.63
N TRP A 51 -41.84 -15.39 -1.50
CA TRP A 51 -41.60 -14.38 -0.47
C TRP A 51 -41.03 -13.02 -0.93
N LYS A 52 -40.89 -12.77 -2.23
CA LYS A 52 -40.14 -11.63 -2.78
C LYS A 52 -40.95 -10.34 -2.95
N ASN A 53 -42.27 -10.36 -2.85
CA ASN A 53 -43.10 -9.16 -3.10
C ASN A 53 -44.25 -9.03 -2.10
N ARG A 54 -43.97 -9.11 -0.79
CA ARG A 54 -44.99 -8.88 0.26
C ARG A 54 -44.80 -7.56 1.03
N GLY A 55 -43.98 -6.65 0.49
CA GLY A 55 -43.59 -5.40 1.17
C GLY A 55 -43.79 -4.13 0.34
N ALA A 56 -44.47 -4.20 -0.81
CA ALA A 56 -44.73 -3.02 -1.65
C ALA A 56 -46.08 -2.34 -1.33
N ASP A 57 -46.64 -2.59 -0.15
CA ASP A 57 -47.79 -1.87 0.37
C ASP A 57 -47.28 -0.59 1.05
N GLY A 58 -47.74 0.56 0.54
CA GLY A 58 -47.16 1.91 0.71
C GLY A 58 -47.12 2.54 2.10
N ASN A 59 -46.84 1.77 3.15
CA ASN A 59 -46.64 2.23 4.52
C ASN A 59 -45.42 1.59 5.21
N ARG A 60 -44.48 1.01 4.46
CA ARG A 60 -43.22 0.52 5.01
C ARG A 60 -42.03 1.15 4.28
N GLU A 61 -41.03 1.50 5.09
CA GLU A 61 -39.79 2.17 4.71
C GLU A 61 -39.23 1.56 3.43
N MET A 62 -39.01 2.41 2.42
CA MET A 62 -38.43 1.98 1.15
C MET A 62 -37.01 1.45 1.45
N PRO A 63 -36.63 0.27 0.93
CA PRO A 63 -35.27 -0.23 1.11
C PRO A 63 -34.30 0.81 0.56
N MET A 64 -33.48 1.37 1.45
CA MET A 64 -32.48 2.39 1.14
C MET A 64 -31.26 1.82 0.40
N VAL A 65 -31.23 0.51 0.19
CA VAL A 65 -30.17 -0.24 -0.48
C VAL A 65 -30.76 -0.89 -1.73
N GLU A 66 -30.04 -0.76 -2.85
CA GLU A 66 -30.41 -1.39 -4.11
C GLU A 66 -30.53 -2.92 -3.96
N ASP A 67 -31.45 -3.53 -4.73
CA ASP A 67 -31.59 -4.99 -4.77
C ASP A 67 -30.25 -5.63 -5.16
N VAL A 68 -29.68 -6.42 -4.26
CA VAL A 68 -28.37 -7.05 -4.46
C VAL A 68 -28.45 -8.04 -5.63
N GLU A 69 -27.77 -7.73 -6.73
CA GLU A 69 -27.55 -8.72 -7.80
C GLU A 69 -26.48 -9.72 -7.37
N PHE A 70 -26.93 -10.94 -7.06
CA PHE A 70 -26.04 -12.06 -6.73
C PHE A 70 -25.29 -12.51 -7.98
N THR A 71 -24.05 -12.08 -8.11
CA THR A 71 -23.14 -12.61 -9.14
C THR A 71 -22.54 -13.94 -8.69
N SER A 72 -22.24 -14.83 -9.65
CA SER A 72 -21.65 -16.15 -9.37
C SER A 72 -20.28 -16.00 -8.69
N TYR A 73 -20.05 -16.82 -7.66
CA TYR A 73 -18.77 -16.95 -6.97
C TYR A 73 -17.71 -17.67 -7.83
N TYR A 74 -18.16 -18.56 -8.73
CA TYR A 74 -17.27 -19.35 -9.58
C TYR A 74 -16.61 -18.47 -10.65
N GLY A 75 -15.28 -18.61 -10.80
CA GLY A 75 -14.47 -17.85 -11.76
C GLY A 75 -13.89 -16.54 -11.22
N ARG A 76 -14.15 -16.17 -9.96
CA ARG A 76 -13.48 -15.04 -9.32
C ARG A 76 -12.20 -15.50 -8.60
N PRO A 77 -11.11 -14.71 -8.63
CA PRO A 77 -9.91 -14.99 -7.83
C PRO A 77 -10.26 -15.09 -6.35
N ILE A 78 -9.72 -16.13 -5.68
CA ILE A 78 -9.92 -16.35 -4.23
C ILE A 78 -9.30 -15.20 -3.42
N VAL A 79 -8.23 -14.60 -3.93
CA VAL A 79 -7.50 -13.50 -3.30
C VAL A 79 -7.55 -12.28 -4.23
N LYS A 80 -7.70 -11.09 -3.65
CA LYS A 80 -7.61 -9.83 -4.41
C LYS A 80 -6.20 -9.65 -4.96
N ALA A 81 -6.10 -9.01 -6.13
CA ALA A 81 -4.82 -8.61 -6.68
C ALA A 81 -4.10 -7.67 -5.70
N PRO A 82 -2.76 -7.77 -5.56
CA PRO A 82 -1.98 -6.81 -4.79
C PRO A 82 -2.20 -5.40 -5.35
N PRO A 83 -2.52 -4.40 -4.52
CA PRO A 83 -2.74 -3.03 -4.98
C PRO A 83 -1.43 -2.28 -5.27
N TRP A 84 -0.32 -3.00 -5.51
CA TRP A 84 1.02 -2.43 -5.55
C TRP A 84 1.29 -1.76 -6.89
N GLY A 85 1.70 -0.49 -6.84
CA GLY A 85 2.18 0.27 -8.01
C GLY A 85 3.68 0.13 -8.23
N ASP A 86 4.20 0.91 -9.19
CA ASP A 86 5.62 0.95 -9.56
C ASP A 86 6.50 1.48 -8.39
N GLU A 87 5.90 2.21 -7.46
CA GLU A 87 6.52 2.74 -6.25
C GLU A 87 7.09 1.62 -5.38
N ILE A 88 6.34 0.53 -5.20
CA ILE A 88 6.77 -0.61 -4.38
C ILE A 88 7.89 -1.37 -5.09
N GLY A 89 7.79 -1.58 -6.41
CA GLY A 89 8.86 -2.21 -7.19
C GLY A 89 10.17 -1.42 -7.11
N THR A 90 10.07 -0.09 -7.23
CA THR A 90 11.20 0.84 -7.07
C THR A 90 11.80 0.74 -5.67
N TYR A 91 10.96 0.75 -4.64
CA TYR A 91 11.41 0.58 -3.26
C TYR A 91 12.14 -0.74 -3.02
N LEU A 92 11.62 -1.87 -3.53
CA LEU A 92 12.24 -3.18 -3.36
C LEU A 92 13.64 -3.23 -3.95
N PHE A 93 13.82 -2.69 -5.16
CA PHE A 93 15.12 -2.60 -5.80
C PHE A 93 16.08 -1.69 -5.04
N LEU A 94 15.62 -0.49 -4.69
CA LEU A 94 16.44 0.52 -4.01
C LEU A 94 16.79 0.12 -2.58
N GLY A 95 15.92 -0.61 -1.88
CA GLY A 95 16.21 -1.15 -0.55
C GLY A 95 17.37 -2.13 -0.55
N GLY A 96 17.41 -3.04 -1.53
CA GLY A 96 18.54 -3.95 -1.75
C GLY A 96 19.82 -3.20 -2.15
N LEU A 97 19.70 -2.24 -3.07
CA LEU A 97 20.82 -1.40 -3.50
C LEU A 97 21.41 -0.59 -2.34
N ALA A 98 20.55 -0.04 -1.47
CA ALA A 98 20.96 0.72 -0.30
C ALA A 98 21.73 -0.16 0.71
N GLY A 99 21.16 -1.31 1.08
CA GLY A 99 21.79 -2.24 2.02
C GLY A 99 23.12 -2.77 1.50
N GLY A 100 23.17 -3.24 0.25
CA GLY A 100 24.41 -3.72 -0.37
C GLY A 100 25.49 -2.64 -0.45
N SER A 101 25.11 -1.42 -0.84
CA SER A 101 26.05 -0.30 -0.91
C SER A 101 26.57 0.09 0.47
N SER A 102 25.75 0.09 1.52
CA SER A 102 26.22 0.40 2.88
C SER A 102 27.25 -0.63 3.38
N LEU A 103 27.02 -1.93 3.16
CA LEU A 103 27.98 -2.98 3.50
C LEU A 103 29.30 -2.82 2.74
N LEU A 104 29.25 -2.52 1.44
CA LEU A 104 30.43 -2.22 0.64
C LEU A 104 31.17 -0.98 1.15
N GLY A 105 30.44 0.06 1.53
CA GLY A 105 30.99 1.29 2.11
C GLY A 105 31.71 1.03 3.43
N PHE A 106 31.13 0.21 4.31
CA PHE A 106 31.77 -0.20 5.56
C PHE A 106 33.03 -1.05 5.32
N GLY A 107 32.98 -2.03 4.43
CA GLY A 107 34.15 -2.81 4.03
C GLY A 107 35.26 -1.96 3.40
N ALA A 108 34.89 -0.96 2.59
CA ALA A 108 35.82 0.00 2.03
C ALA A 108 36.47 0.89 3.10
N GLN A 109 35.75 1.25 4.17
CA GLN A 109 36.33 1.95 5.33
C GLN A 109 37.35 1.09 6.07
N LEU A 110 37.04 -0.20 6.31
CA LEU A 110 37.96 -1.12 7.00
C LEU A 110 39.23 -1.44 6.19
N THR A 111 39.14 -1.32 4.86
CA THR A 111 40.25 -1.61 3.94
C THR A 111 40.94 -0.36 3.39
N ASP A 112 40.62 0.81 3.95
CA ASP A 112 41.17 2.11 3.58
C ASP A 112 41.05 2.44 2.07
N ARG A 113 39.87 2.22 1.51
CA ARG A 113 39.52 2.49 0.10
C ARG A 113 38.59 3.70 -0.01
N PRO A 114 39.12 4.95 0.04
CA PRO A 114 38.30 6.15 0.18
C PRO A 114 37.33 6.38 -1.00
N GLY A 115 37.77 6.14 -2.23
CA GLY A 115 36.92 6.33 -3.42
C GLY A 115 35.69 5.41 -3.43
N MET A 116 35.89 4.14 -3.09
CA MET A 116 34.81 3.16 -2.99
C MET A 116 33.88 3.48 -1.82
N ARG A 117 34.44 3.85 -0.66
CA ARG A 117 33.67 4.25 0.52
C ARG A 117 32.72 5.41 0.20
N ILE A 118 33.22 6.46 -0.45
CA ILE A 118 32.41 7.63 -0.84
C ILE A 118 31.30 7.21 -1.81
N ALA A 119 31.65 6.55 -2.92
CA ALA A 119 30.68 6.14 -3.93
C ALA A 119 29.56 5.28 -3.31
N SER A 120 29.94 4.27 -2.53
CA SER A 120 29.00 3.37 -1.87
C SER A 120 28.10 4.08 -0.85
N ARG A 121 28.62 5.01 -0.04
CA ARG A 121 27.81 5.80 0.91
C ARG A 121 26.84 6.74 0.19
N MET A 122 27.27 7.41 -0.88
CA MET A 122 26.41 8.27 -1.69
C MET A 122 25.29 7.47 -2.35
N THR A 123 25.60 6.30 -2.91
CA THR A 123 24.59 5.40 -3.48
C THR A 123 23.60 4.92 -2.42
N ALA A 124 24.09 4.56 -1.22
CA ALA A 124 23.23 4.06 -0.15
C ALA A 124 22.19 5.10 0.30
N ILE A 125 22.61 6.34 0.55
CA ILE A 125 21.70 7.40 1.00
C ILE A 125 20.75 7.85 -0.12
N ALA A 126 21.22 7.92 -1.37
CA ALA A 126 20.38 8.28 -2.50
C ALA A 126 19.29 7.22 -2.74
N ALA A 127 19.66 5.94 -2.73
CA ALA A 127 18.73 4.83 -2.86
C ALA A 127 17.71 4.80 -1.70
N THR A 128 18.17 5.07 -0.47
CA THR A 128 17.29 5.14 0.71
C THR A 128 16.32 6.31 0.63
N GLY A 129 16.78 7.49 0.21
CA GLY A 129 15.94 8.68 0.07
C GLY A 129 14.86 8.49 -1.00
N ILE A 130 15.25 8.00 -2.19
CA ILE A 130 14.30 7.76 -3.29
C ILE A 130 13.34 6.62 -2.92
N GLY A 131 13.84 5.52 -2.36
CA GLY A 131 13.00 4.40 -1.92
C GLY A 131 12.03 4.79 -0.79
N GLY A 132 12.49 5.58 0.17
CA GLY A 132 11.65 6.12 1.24
C GLY A 132 10.57 7.07 0.71
N ALA A 133 10.90 7.93 -0.26
CA ALA A 133 9.92 8.79 -0.92
C ALA A 133 8.86 7.98 -1.68
N ALA A 134 9.26 6.90 -2.36
CA ALA A 134 8.33 5.99 -3.03
C ALA A 134 7.36 5.33 -2.03
N LEU A 135 7.84 4.89 -0.86
CA LEU A 135 6.97 4.37 0.21
C LEU A 135 5.97 5.41 0.74
N VAL A 136 6.41 6.65 0.92
CA VAL A 136 5.55 7.74 1.38
C VAL A 136 4.47 8.08 0.35
N ALA A 137 4.82 8.04 -0.95
CA ALA A 137 3.87 8.22 -2.03
C ALA A 137 2.82 7.08 -2.06
N ASP A 138 3.25 5.82 -1.91
CA ASP A 138 2.37 4.65 -1.84
C ASP A 138 1.37 4.72 -0.67
N LEU A 139 1.78 5.29 0.46
CA LEU A 139 0.90 5.48 1.62
C LEU A 139 -0.29 6.44 1.37
N GLY A 140 -0.18 7.32 0.35
CA GLY A 140 -1.17 8.33 -0.04
C GLY A 140 -1.44 9.44 0.99
N ARG A 141 -1.03 9.26 2.24
CA ARG A 141 -1.07 10.25 3.33
C ARG A 141 0.21 10.17 4.16
N PRO A 142 1.12 11.15 4.08
CA PRO A 142 2.44 11.09 4.69
C PRO A 142 2.39 11.02 6.22
N GLU A 143 1.33 11.52 6.86
CA GLU A 143 1.16 11.49 8.32
C GLU A 143 1.07 10.06 8.87
N ARG A 144 0.71 9.08 8.01
CA ARG A 144 0.66 7.66 8.39
C ARG A 144 2.03 7.12 8.77
N PHE A 145 3.10 7.58 8.13
CA PHE A 145 4.47 7.18 8.48
C PHE A 145 4.80 7.55 9.94
N LEU A 146 4.46 8.77 10.35
CA LEU A 146 4.67 9.22 11.73
C LEU A 146 3.85 8.42 12.75
N ASN A 147 2.66 7.97 12.36
CA ASN A 147 1.84 7.09 13.20
C ASN A 147 2.45 5.69 13.34
N MET A 148 3.13 5.17 12.30
CA MET A 148 3.83 3.89 12.37
C MET A 148 5.05 3.95 13.31
N MET A 149 5.73 5.10 13.38
CA MET A 149 6.87 5.32 14.27
C MET A 149 6.52 5.45 15.76
N ARG A 150 5.25 5.31 16.15
CA ARG A 150 4.84 5.39 17.57
C ARG A 150 4.90 4.05 18.31
N VAL A 151 4.83 2.94 17.58
CA VAL A 151 4.73 1.60 18.17
C VAL A 151 5.72 0.66 17.51
N VAL A 152 6.51 -0.04 18.34
CA VAL A 152 7.36 -1.15 17.88
C VAL A 152 6.57 -2.44 18.04
N LYS A 153 6.07 -2.99 16.93
CA LYS A 153 5.34 -4.27 16.93
C LYS A 153 6.21 -5.34 16.27
N VAL A 154 6.97 -6.07 17.08
CA VAL A 154 7.89 -7.12 16.63
C VAL A 154 7.18 -8.23 15.84
N SER A 155 5.90 -8.51 16.15
CA SER A 155 5.09 -9.49 15.42
C SER A 155 4.60 -9.01 14.05
N SER A 156 4.93 -7.78 13.62
CA SER A 156 4.50 -7.19 12.37
C SER A 156 5.72 -6.80 11.53
N PRO A 157 6.02 -7.53 10.45
CA PRO A 157 7.12 -7.20 9.54
C PRO A 157 7.04 -5.77 8.99
N MET A 158 5.82 -5.25 8.84
CA MET A 158 5.59 -3.88 8.35
C MET A 158 5.98 -2.81 9.38
N SER A 159 5.78 -3.06 10.68
CA SER A 159 6.26 -2.17 11.76
C SER A 159 7.78 -2.23 11.89
N LEU A 160 8.36 -3.44 11.88
CA LEU A 160 9.82 -3.61 11.93
C LEU A 160 10.52 -2.93 10.75
N GLY A 161 9.96 -3.00 9.54
CA GLY A 161 10.50 -2.34 8.37
C GLY A 161 10.68 -0.83 8.54
N THR A 162 9.70 -0.14 9.13
CA THR A 162 9.78 1.31 9.39
C THR A 162 10.93 1.64 10.37
N TRP A 163 11.12 0.82 11.40
CA TRP A 163 12.21 1.01 12.36
C TRP A 163 13.58 0.68 11.78
N ILE A 164 13.68 -0.37 10.97
CA ILE A 164 14.91 -0.72 10.22
C ILE A 164 15.29 0.42 9.27
N LEU A 165 14.34 0.91 8.47
CA LEU A 165 14.57 2.01 7.53
C LEU A 165 15.00 3.28 8.26
N SER A 166 14.35 3.59 9.39
CA SER A 166 14.69 4.77 10.19
C SER A 166 16.08 4.68 10.79
N GLY A 167 16.42 3.55 11.43
CA GLY A 167 17.76 3.32 11.98
C GLY A 167 18.85 3.35 10.90
N PHE A 168 18.63 2.65 9.80
CA PHE A 168 19.53 2.71 8.65
C PHE A 168 19.72 4.13 8.12
N GLY A 169 18.63 4.90 8.04
CA GLY A 169 18.61 6.29 7.58
C GLY A 169 19.42 7.23 8.47
N VAL A 170 19.40 7.05 9.79
CA VAL A 170 20.20 7.86 10.72
C VAL A 170 21.70 7.63 10.47
N GLY A 171 22.17 6.39 10.55
CA GLY A 171 23.59 6.08 10.32
C GLY A 171 24.07 6.47 8.91
N SER A 172 23.25 6.23 7.89
CA SER A 172 23.55 6.60 6.51
C SER A 172 23.57 8.12 6.31
N GLY A 173 22.68 8.86 6.98
CA GLY A 173 22.65 10.33 6.94
C GLY A 173 23.87 10.96 7.60
N VAL A 174 24.32 10.42 8.74
CA VAL A 174 25.53 10.88 9.42
C VAL A 174 26.77 10.62 8.57
N THR A 175 26.93 9.40 8.04
CA THR A 175 28.07 9.08 7.17
C THR A 175 28.06 9.88 5.87
N PHE A 176 26.88 10.16 5.29
CA PHE A 176 26.73 11.07 4.16
C PHE A 176 27.19 12.50 4.49
N ALA A 177 26.74 13.06 5.62
CA ALA A 177 27.13 14.40 6.04
C ALA A 177 28.65 14.54 6.21
N ILE A 178 29.29 13.50 6.75
CA ILE A 178 30.75 13.43 6.91
C ILE A 178 31.46 13.43 5.55
N GLU A 179 30.98 12.65 4.59
CA GLU A 179 31.60 12.62 3.25
C GLU A 179 31.35 13.93 2.47
N LEU A 180 30.16 14.51 2.58
CA LEU A 180 29.88 15.84 2.01
C LEU A 180 30.83 16.90 2.56
N ASP A 181 31.05 16.89 3.87
CA ASP A 181 31.95 17.83 4.53
C ASP A 181 33.41 17.67 4.04
N ARG A 182 33.86 16.43 3.80
CA ARG A 182 35.18 16.13 3.20
C ARG A 182 35.28 16.59 1.76
N ILE A 183 34.29 16.27 0.94
CA ILE A 183 34.28 16.61 -0.50
C ILE A 183 34.24 18.12 -0.71
N THR A 184 33.51 18.84 0.15
CA THR A 184 33.38 20.31 0.07
C THR A 184 34.57 21.05 0.71
N GLY A 185 35.58 20.31 1.17
CA GLY A 185 36.80 20.88 1.75
C GLY A 185 36.51 21.72 2.98
N GLU A 186 35.57 21.30 3.83
CA GLU A 186 35.23 21.92 5.12
C GLU A 186 34.58 23.32 5.05
N LYS A 187 34.24 23.79 3.84
CA LYS A 187 33.76 25.16 3.63
C LYS A 187 32.24 25.30 3.59
N LEU A 188 31.52 24.23 3.26
CA LEU A 188 30.07 24.29 3.05
C LEU A 188 29.27 24.28 4.36
N LEU A 189 29.71 23.50 5.34
CA LEU A 189 29.02 23.33 6.62
C LEU A 189 29.74 24.13 7.72
N PRO A 190 29.15 25.23 8.24
CA PRO A 190 29.76 26.06 9.29
C PRO A 190 29.64 25.36 10.66
N LEU A 191 30.28 24.20 10.81
CA LEU A 191 30.12 23.31 11.97
C LEU A 191 31.05 23.65 13.14
N GLY A 192 32.06 24.50 12.94
CA GLY A 192 33.00 24.92 13.99
C GLY A 192 33.49 23.73 14.85
N PRO A 193 33.36 23.76 16.20
CA PRO A 193 33.78 22.66 17.07
C PRO A 193 32.97 21.37 16.91
N LEU A 194 31.74 21.46 16.41
CA LEU A 194 30.84 20.32 16.19
C LEU A 194 31.36 19.37 15.10
N ARG A 195 32.23 19.87 14.21
CA ARG A 195 32.95 19.08 13.20
C ARG A 195 33.71 17.91 13.84
N LYS A 196 34.41 18.15 14.96
CA LYS A 196 35.15 17.07 15.66
C LYS A 196 34.21 15.97 16.17
N VAL A 197 33.04 16.35 16.67
CA VAL A 197 32.01 15.41 17.12
C VAL A 197 31.46 14.63 15.93
N LEU A 198 31.11 15.32 14.84
CA LEU A 198 30.60 14.69 13.61
C LEU A 198 31.57 13.66 13.04
N HIS A 199 32.85 14.02 12.86
CA HIS A 199 33.86 13.07 12.38
C HIS A 199 34.15 11.95 13.39
N GLY A 200 34.06 12.23 14.70
CA GLY A 200 34.15 11.20 15.74
C GLY A 200 33.01 10.17 15.69
N MET A 201 31.84 10.57 15.18
CA MET A 201 30.68 9.68 14.98
C MET A 201 30.77 8.81 13.73
N GLU A 202 31.79 8.96 12.88
CA GLU A 202 31.89 8.22 11.63
C GLU A 202 31.83 6.71 11.83
N THR A 203 32.69 6.18 12.71
CA THR A 203 32.81 4.74 12.92
C THR A 203 31.55 4.17 13.58
N PRO A 204 31.00 4.76 14.65
CA PRO A 204 29.70 4.34 15.18
C PRO A 204 28.58 4.33 14.13
N ALA A 205 28.45 5.40 13.34
CA ALA A 205 27.39 5.51 12.32
C ALA A 205 27.58 4.52 11.16
N ALA A 206 28.82 4.22 10.80
CA ALA A 206 29.13 3.22 9.78
C ALA A 206 28.79 1.80 10.27
N ILE A 207 29.08 1.48 11.54
CA ILE A 207 28.72 0.20 12.15
C ILE A 207 27.20 0.07 12.27
N GLU A 208 26.52 1.12 12.74
CA GLU A 208 25.06 1.16 12.84
C GLU A 208 24.39 0.92 11.48
N SER A 209 24.78 1.69 10.46
CA SER A 209 24.22 1.54 9.11
C SER A 209 24.51 0.15 8.53
N ALA A 210 25.72 -0.39 8.70
CA ALA A 210 26.04 -1.75 8.30
C ALA A 210 25.22 -2.81 9.04
N PHE A 211 24.93 -2.61 10.32
CA PHE A 211 24.08 -3.50 11.12
C PHE A 211 22.64 -3.53 10.59
N PHE A 212 22.07 -2.38 10.25
CA PHE A 212 20.72 -2.31 9.67
C PHE A 212 20.66 -2.63 8.16
N ALA A 213 21.80 -2.66 7.47
CA ALA A 213 21.87 -2.90 6.03
C ALA A 213 21.32 -4.27 5.62
N THR A 214 21.72 -5.33 6.31
CA THR A 214 21.25 -6.69 6.00
C THR A 214 19.77 -6.86 6.27
N PRO A 215 19.22 -6.45 7.44
CA PRO A 215 17.78 -6.42 7.65
C PRO A 215 17.05 -5.59 6.60
N LEU A 216 17.54 -4.40 6.24
CA LEU A 216 16.91 -3.53 5.22
C LEU A 216 16.79 -4.23 3.86
N ALA A 217 17.85 -4.94 3.45
CA ALA A 217 17.87 -5.66 2.18
C ALA A 217 16.99 -6.93 2.20
N ALA A 218 16.85 -7.59 3.36
CA ALA A 218 16.21 -8.90 3.47
C ALA A 218 14.75 -8.85 3.96
N TYR A 219 14.34 -7.87 4.76
CA TYR A 219 13.01 -7.90 5.41
C TYR A 219 11.85 -7.83 4.42
N THR A 220 12.08 -7.23 3.25
CA THR A 220 11.07 -7.16 2.18
C THR A 220 10.75 -8.53 1.60
N ALA A 221 11.71 -9.47 1.61
CA ALA A 221 11.47 -10.87 1.26
C ALA A 221 10.55 -11.57 2.27
N VAL A 222 10.70 -11.27 3.56
CA VAL A 222 9.79 -11.75 4.61
C VAL A 222 8.38 -11.22 4.38
N LEU A 223 8.24 -9.94 4.03
CA LEU A 223 6.94 -9.33 3.69
C LEU A 223 6.26 -10.06 2.53
N LEU A 224 7.01 -10.36 1.47
CA LEU A 224 6.51 -11.11 0.31
C LEU A 224 6.08 -12.54 0.69
N GLY A 225 6.91 -13.24 1.46
CA GLY A 225 6.66 -14.61 1.89
C GLY A 225 5.45 -14.75 2.83
N ALA A 226 5.19 -13.74 3.66
CA ALA A 226 4.08 -13.71 4.61
C ALA A 226 2.73 -13.28 4.00
N THR A 227 2.63 -13.12 2.68
CA THR A 227 1.37 -12.73 2.02
C THR A 227 0.44 -13.93 1.77
N ALA A 228 -0.84 -13.65 1.52
CA ALA A 228 -1.83 -14.64 1.07
C ALA A 228 -1.77 -14.92 -0.45
N VAL A 229 -0.89 -14.23 -1.20
CA VAL A 229 -0.74 -14.42 -2.64
C VAL A 229 -0.07 -15.77 -2.88
N PRO A 230 -0.72 -16.73 -3.58
CA PRO A 230 -0.24 -18.11 -3.61
C PRO A 230 1.19 -18.28 -4.09
N THR A 231 1.60 -17.54 -5.13
CA THR A 231 2.95 -17.62 -5.71
C THR A 231 4.02 -17.10 -4.75
N TRP A 232 3.77 -15.98 -4.09
CA TRP A 232 4.71 -15.38 -3.14
C TRP A 232 4.77 -16.15 -1.83
N ASN A 233 3.64 -16.64 -1.35
CA ASN A 233 3.59 -17.50 -0.18
C ASN A 233 4.35 -18.82 -0.40
N ALA A 234 4.21 -19.42 -1.59
CA ALA A 234 4.97 -20.60 -1.97
C ALA A 234 6.48 -20.31 -2.03
N ALA A 235 6.89 -19.16 -2.58
CA ALA A 235 8.28 -18.72 -2.56
C ALA A 235 8.79 -18.49 -1.12
N GLY A 236 7.93 -17.93 -0.25
CA GLY A 236 8.17 -17.79 1.19
C GLY A 236 8.53 -19.11 1.87
N ARG A 237 7.76 -20.17 1.59
CA ARG A 237 8.00 -21.50 2.16
C ARG A 237 9.22 -22.23 1.61
N ASN A 238 9.65 -21.90 0.39
CA ASN A 238 10.62 -22.70 -0.37
C ASN A 238 11.94 -21.97 -0.70
N GLY A 239 12.17 -20.74 -0.25
CA GLY A 239 13.41 -20.04 -0.58
C GLY A 239 13.61 -18.60 -0.09
N LEU A 240 12.59 -17.93 0.46
CA LEU A 240 12.78 -16.62 1.10
C LEU A 240 13.00 -16.77 2.62
N PRO A 241 13.67 -15.79 3.28
CA PRO A 241 13.74 -15.75 4.73
C PRO A 241 12.33 -15.78 5.35
N TYR A 242 12.12 -16.67 6.32
CA TYR A 242 10.87 -16.81 7.07
C TYR A 242 11.10 -16.45 8.54
N VAL A 243 10.02 -16.07 9.23
CA VAL A 243 9.98 -15.82 10.69
C VAL A 243 9.13 -16.89 11.35
#